data_AF-A0A2N2HF45-F1
#
_entry.id   AF-A0A2N2HF45-F1
#
_cell.length_a   1.000
_cell.length_b   1.000
_cell.length_c   1.000
_cell.angle_alpha   90.00
_cell.angle_beta   90.00
_cell.angle_gamma   90.00
#
_symmetry.space_group_name_H-M   'P 1'
#
loop_
_entity.id
_entity.type
_entity.pdbx_description
1 polymer ?
#
loop_
_entity_poly.entity_id
_entity_poly.type
_entity_poly.pdbx_seq_one_letter_code
_entity_poly.pdbx_strand_id
1 'polypeptide(L)'
;MRSSVRTVPLLLAALTACGEDTSDTSSALTACPAFTLEPGDVDGHPDPTGAKAAGQARAGRIADTSLIVQAEDRRMQIRPGDYLLINDRMAVYIEDGGASDGYAPFGGEILAVDRVGEDGMPMGLSRYNETVVALSNEMVKPESVTVLADGSDGGEAVVRVVGRLAPIPIMDEALGVLFPRAYGLPVALDYVLAPSSPKLVLRLTLVNETDEPLNLTLDELHAFFQYSRLQMATPQDGYADPKGQVSHVEFDGGPWGFAWRSPAGPLY
;
A
#
# COMPACT_ATOMS: atom_id res chain seq x y z
N MET A 1 44.56 -2.77 55.65
CA MET A 1 43.74 -3.84 55.06
C MET A 1 44.14 -4.01 53.61
N ARG A 2 44.71 -5.18 53.28
CA ARG A 2 45.22 -5.55 51.94
C ARG A 2 44.06 -6.14 51.14
N SER A 3 43.90 -5.76 49.88
CA SER A 3 43.13 -6.55 48.90
C SER A 3 44.03 -6.87 47.72
N SER A 4 44.08 -8.15 47.41
CA SER A 4 45.02 -8.84 46.52
C SER A 4 44.43 -8.95 45.13
N VAL A 5 45.16 -8.47 44.12
CA VAL A 5 44.86 -8.70 42.70
C VAL A 5 45.27 -10.13 42.36
N ARG A 6 44.32 -10.97 41.95
CA ARG A 6 44.59 -12.34 41.45
C ARG A 6 44.65 -12.32 39.94
N THR A 7 45.85 -12.49 39.41
CA THR A 7 46.14 -12.85 38.02
C THR A 7 45.83 -14.33 37.83
N VAL A 8 44.95 -14.66 36.88
CA VAL A 8 44.65 -16.06 36.49
C VAL A 8 45.52 -16.39 35.26
N PRO A 9 46.28 -17.50 35.25
CA PRO A 9 47.09 -17.87 34.10
C PRO A 9 46.21 -18.52 33.03
N LEU A 10 46.38 -18.06 31.79
CA LEU A 10 45.78 -18.65 30.60
C LEU A 10 46.62 -19.89 30.22
N LEU A 11 46.05 -21.09 30.37
CA LEU A 11 46.66 -22.34 29.95
C LEU A 11 46.30 -22.60 28.48
N LEU A 12 47.28 -22.51 27.59
CA LEU A 12 47.12 -22.80 26.16
C LEU A 12 47.25 -24.32 25.94
N ALA A 13 46.13 -24.99 25.71
CA ALA A 13 46.11 -26.39 25.28
C ALA A 13 46.04 -26.45 23.75
N ALA A 14 47.16 -26.81 23.12
CA ALA A 14 47.20 -27.14 21.70
C ALA A 14 46.66 -28.57 21.51
N LEU A 15 45.45 -28.69 20.95
CA LEU A 15 44.93 -29.92 20.40
C LEU A 15 45.06 -29.86 18.88
N THR A 16 46.02 -30.62 18.36
CA THR A 16 46.11 -30.99 16.96
C THR A 16 44.96 -31.94 16.64
N ALA A 17 44.00 -31.46 15.84
CA ALA A 17 43.05 -32.30 15.12
C ALA A 17 43.14 -31.92 13.64
N CYS A 18 43.55 -32.87 12.81
CA CYS A 18 43.49 -32.77 11.36
C CYS A 18 42.11 -33.24 10.88
N GLY A 19 41.51 -32.46 9.98
CA GLY A 19 40.52 -32.93 9.02
C GLY A 19 39.08 -32.69 9.41
N GLU A 20 38.50 -31.62 8.85
CA GLU A 20 37.45 -31.72 7.84
C GLU A 20 37.26 -30.32 7.23
N ASP A 21 37.26 -30.26 5.91
CA ASP A 21 37.00 -29.04 5.13
C ASP A 21 35.61 -28.52 5.46
N THR A 22 35.49 -27.57 6.39
CA THR A 22 34.30 -26.71 6.45
C THR A 22 34.50 -25.63 5.41
N SER A 23 34.08 -25.94 4.18
CA SER A 23 33.74 -24.93 3.20
C SER A 23 32.81 -23.92 3.86
N ASP A 24 33.28 -22.69 4.03
CA ASP A 24 32.43 -21.51 4.17
C ASP A 24 31.60 -21.39 2.88
N THR A 25 30.54 -22.18 2.77
CA THR A 25 29.46 -21.89 1.82
C THR A 25 28.60 -20.81 2.45
N SER A 26 29.15 -19.59 2.50
CA SER A 26 28.31 -18.43 2.23
C SER A 26 27.75 -18.66 0.85
N SER A 27 26.56 -19.26 0.79
CA SER A 27 25.82 -19.39 -0.45
C SER A 27 25.42 -17.98 -0.81
N ALA A 28 26.26 -17.28 -1.57
CA ALA A 28 25.91 -16.03 -2.21
C ALA A 28 24.55 -16.26 -2.87
N LEU A 29 23.53 -15.50 -2.47
CA LEU A 29 22.22 -15.61 -3.07
C LEU A 29 22.43 -15.31 -4.54
N THR A 30 22.19 -16.29 -5.41
CA THR A 30 22.27 -16.05 -6.84
C THR A 30 21.20 -15.03 -7.17
N ALA A 31 21.59 -13.87 -7.70
CA ALA A 31 20.67 -12.83 -8.11
C ALA A 31 19.51 -13.44 -8.89
N CYS A 32 18.28 -13.10 -8.51
CA CYS A 32 17.10 -13.59 -9.20
C CYS A 32 17.22 -13.28 -10.70
N PRO A 33 16.80 -14.19 -11.60
CA PRO A 33 16.67 -13.82 -13.01
C PRO A 33 15.83 -12.55 -13.12
N ALA A 34 16.13 -11.70 -14.11
CA ALA A 34 15.45 -10.42 -14.29
C ALA A 34 13.93 -10.61 -14.20
N PHE A 35 13.34 -10.09 -13.13
CA PHE A 35 11.91 -10.18 -12.84
C PHE A 35 11.28 -8.85 -13.18
N THR A 36 10.36 -8.86 -14.13
CA THR A 36 9.63 -7.67 -14.56
C THR A 36 8.22 -7.69 -13.99
N LEU A 37 7.80 -6.56 -13.45
CA LEU A 37 6.42 -6.33 -13.07
C LEU A 37 5.64 -5.87 -14.29
N GLU A 38 4.88 -6.78 -14.88
CA GLU A 38 4.11 -6.47 -16.09
C GLU A 38 2.90 -5.58 -15.75
N PRO A 39 2.67 -4.52 -16.56
CA PRO A 39 1.43 -3.75 -16.52
C PRO A 39 0.28 -4.57 -17.12
N GLY A 40 -0.94 -4.10 -16.91
CA GLY A 40 -2.17 -4.65 -17.49
C GLY A 40 -2.66 -3.89 -18.72
N ASP A 41 -3.94 -4.05 -19.01
CA ASP A 41 -4.65 -3.30 -20.05
C ASP A 41 -4.86 -1.84 -19.62
N VAL A 42 -4.73 -0.89 -20.54
CA VAL A 42 -4.84 0.55 -20.21
C VAL A 42 -6.28 1.00 -20.00
N ASP A 43 -7.27 0.29 -20.55
CA ASP A 43 -8.66 0.72 -20.55
C ASP A 43 -9.53 -0.11 -19.58
N GLY A 44 -9.27 -1.42 -19.47
CA GLY A 44 -10.05 -2.35 -18.67
C GLY A 44 -11.49 -2.54 -19.18
N HIS A 45 -12.43 -2.73 -18.27
CA HIS A 45 -13.82 -2.99 -18.60
C HIS A 45 -14.51 -1.71 -19.12
N PRO A 46 -15.19 -1.74 -20.29
CA PRO A 46 -15.81 -0.53 -20.87
C PRO A 46 -17.05 -0.04 -20.13
N ASP A 47 -17.67 -0.90 -19.29
CA ASP A 47 -18.82 -0.57 -18.44
C ASP A 47 -18.58 -1.03 -16.98
N PRO A 48 -17.81 -0.29 -16.18
CA PRO A 48 -17.58 -0.67 -14.78
C PRO A 48 -18.88 -0.69 -13.96
N THR A 49 -19.77 0.27 -14.18
CA THR A 49 -21.00 0.47 -13.38
C THR A 49 -22.05 -0.62 -13.55
N GLY A 50 -22.00 -1.40 -14.64
CA GLY A 50 -22.81 -2.61 -14.80
C GLY A 50 -22.42 -3.77 -13.85
N ALA A 51 -21.36 -3.63 -13.05
CA ALA A 51 -20.86 -4.65 -12.12
C ALA A 51 -21.96 -5.21 -11.21
N LYS A 52 -22.79 -4.35 -10.61
CA LYS A 52 -23.87 -4.76 -9.71
C LYS A 52 -24.89 -5.67 -10.41
N ALA A 53 -25.33 -5.29 -11.61
CA ALA A 53 -26.31 -6.06 -12.38
C ALA A 53 -25.75 -7.41 -12.84
N ALA A 54 -24.44 -7.47 -13.11
CA ALA A 54 -23.75 -8.69 -13.51
C ALA A 54 -23.31 -9.58 -12.34
N GLY A 55 -23.39 -9.10 -11.09
CA GLY A 55 -22.86 -9.83 -9.93
C GLY A 55 -21.33 -9.94 -9.92
N GLN A 56 -20.65 -8.96 -10.50
CA GLN A 56 -19.19 -8.93 -10.71
C GLN A 56 -18.55 -7.83 -9.86
N ALA A 57 -17.23 -7.90 -9.71
CA ALA A 57 -16.42 -6.70 -9.56
C ALA A 57 -15.93 -6.28 -10.94
N ARG A 58 -15.80 -4.99 -11.21
CA ARG A 58 -15.25 -4.49 -12.47
C ARG A 58 -14.24 -3.38 -12.23
N ALA A 59 -13.22 -3.33 -13.07
CA ALA A 59 -12.25 -2.25 -13.12
C ALA A 59 -12.19 -1.69 -14.55
N GLY A 60 -12.24 -0.37 -14.69
CA GLY A 60 -12.08 0.27 -15.99
C GLY A 60 -11.67 1.74 -15.85
N ARG A 61 -11.07 2.26 -16.92
CA ARG A 61 -10.63 3.65 -17.02
C ARG A 61 -11.82 4.57 -17.24
N ILE A 62 -11.83 5.69 -16.53
CA ILE A 62 -12.90 6.68 -16.56
C ILE A 62 -12.72 7.52 -17.82
N ALA A 63 -13.56 7.26 -18.82
CA ALA A 63 -13.63 8.08 -20.03
C ALA A 63 -14.80 9.08 -20.00
N ASP A 64 -15.85 8.78 -19.23
CA ASP A 64 -17.05 9.61 -19.10
C ASP A 64 -17.13 10.24 -17.71
N THR A 65 -17.24 11.57 -17.66
CA THR A 65 -17.42 12.33 -16.42
C THR A 65 -18.69 11.96 -15.66
N SER A 66 -19.68 11.33 -16.30
CA SER A 66 -20.89 10.82 -15.61
C SER A 66 -20.58 9.73 -14.59
N LEU A 67 -19.42 9.06 -14.71
CA LEU A 67 -18.92 8.07 -13.75
C LEU A 67 -18.29 8.73 -12.51
N ILE A 68 -18.07 10.04 -12.53
CA ILE A 68 -17.39 10.77 -11.46
C ILE A 68 -18.43 11.26 -10.46
N VAL A 69 -18.44 10.63 -9.28
CA VAL A 69 -19.30 11.03 -8.17
C VAL A 69 -18.42 11.48 -7.01
N GLN A 70 -18.13 12.78 -6.98
CA GLN A 70 -17.32 13.43 -5.95
C GLN A 70 -17.81 14.87 -5.74
N ALA A 71 -17.69 15.38 -4.51
CA ALA A 71 -17.98 16.79 -4.26
C ALA A 71 -16.92 17.69 -4.93
N GLU A 72 -17.33 18.83 -5.48
CA GLU A 72 -16.40 19.76 -6.17
C GLU A 72 -15.32 20.36 -5.25
N ASP A 73 -15.53 20.34 -3.92
CA ASP A 73 -14.61 20.91 -2.93
C ASP A 73 -13.49 19.96 -2.46
N ARG A 74 -13.31 18.81 -3.13
CA ARG A 74 -12.28 17.83 -2.76
C ARG A 74 -10.88 18.26 -3.22
N ARG A 75 -9.89 17.96 -2.39
CA ARG A 75 -8.52 17.72 -2.89
C ARG A 75 -8.53 16.31 -3.50
N MET A 76 -7.58 15.95 -4.35
CA MET A 76 -7.58 14.63 -5.01
C MET A 76 -8.81 14.51 -5.92
N GLN A 77 -8.92 15.43 -6.88
CA GLN A 77 -10.05 15.49 -7.81
C GLN A 77 -10.02 14.32 -8.79
N ILE A 78 -11.12 13.58 -8.87
CA ILE A 78 -11.29 12.52 -9.87
C ILE A 78 -11.48 13.17 -11.25
N ARG A 79 -10.75 12.67 -12.24
CA ARG A 79 -10.70 13.18 -13.62
C ARG A 79 -10.85 12.04 -14.63
N PRO A 80 -11.28 12.35 -15.87
CA PRO A 80 -11.12 11.42 -16.97
C PRO A 80 -9.65 10.99 -17.09
N GLY A 81 -9.41 9.69 -17.21
CA GLY A 81 -8.09 9.08 -17.18
C GLY A 81 -7.79 8.26 -15.93
N ASP A 82 -8.43 8.59 -14.81
CA ASP A 82 -8.39 7.79 -13.57
C ASP A 82 -9.15 6.46 -13.74
N TYR A 83 -9.08 5.59 -12.74
CA TYR A 83 -9.68 4.27 -12.79
C TYR A 83 -10.77 4.09 -11.74
N LEU A 84 -11.83 3.39 -12.11
CA LEU A 84 -12.91 2.99 -11.20
C LEU A 84 -12.87 1.47 -10.99
N LEU A 85 -12.72 1.03 -9.74
CA LEU A 85 -13.05 -0.33 -9.30
C LEU A 85 -14.40 -0.30 -8.59
N ILE A 86 -15.32 -1.18 -8.99
CA ILE A 86 -16.67 -1.17 -8.43
C ILE A 86 -17.29 -2.57 -8.39
N ASN A 87 -18.07 -2.85 -7.34
CA ASN A 87 -18.92 -4.04 -7.24
C ASN A 87 -20.31 -3.65 -6.68
N ASP A 88 -21.11 -4.60 -6.20
CA ASP A 88 -22.44 -4.33 -5.63
C ASP A 88 -22.43 -3.61 -4.26
N ARG A 89 -21.26 -3.46 -3.62
CA ARG A 89 -21.07 -2.95 -2.26
C ARG A 89 -20.35 -1.62 -2.20
N MET A 90 -19.26 -1.48 -2.94
CA MET A 90 -18.36 -0.34 -2.86
C MET A 90 -17.76 0.05 -4.21
N ALA A 91 -17.37 1.32 -4.31
CA ALA A 91 -16.68 1.91 -5.43
C ALA A 91 -15.39 2.57 -4.94
N VAL A 92 -14.32 2.43 -5.71
CA VAL A 92 -13.00 2.97 -5.40
C VAL A 92 -12.45 3.64 -6.66
N TYR A 93 -12.00 4.88 -6.50
CA TYR A 93 -11.34 5.63 -7.57
C TYR A 93 -9.84 5.63 -7.32
N ILE A 94 -9.06 5.30 -8.35
CA ILE A 94 -7.60 5.26 -8.32
C ILE A 94 -7.07 6.29 -9.32
N GLU A 95 -6.17 7.15 -8.88
CA GLU A 95 -5.54 8.19 -9.70
C GLU A 95 -4.69 7.57 -10.82
N ASP A 96 -4.68 8.19 -12.00
CA ASP A 96 -3.68 7.86 -13.03
C ASP A 96 -2.25 8.19 -12.54
N GLY A 97 -1.24 7.78 -13.30
CA GLY A 97 0.15 8.11 -13.02
C GLY A 97 0.45 9.60 -13.19
N GLY A 98 1.48 10.10 -12.50
CA GLY A 98 1.94 11.48 -12.64
C GLY A 98 2.12 12.18 -11.31
N ALA A 99 1.97 13.51 -11.31
CA ALA A 99 1.97 14.32 -10.11
C ALA A 99 0.57 14.34 -9.50
N SER A 100 0.48 14.06 -8.20
CA SER A 100 -0.77 14.15 -7.44
C SER A 100 -0.94 15.53 -6.81
N ASP A 101 -2.18 15.91 -6.49
CA ASP A 101 -2.53 17.15 -5.78
C ASP A 101 -2.84 16.96 -4.28
N GLY A 102 -2.54 15.75 -3.77
CA GLY A 102 -2.54 15.36 -2.35
C GLY A 102 -1.28 15.77 -1.57
N TYR A 103 -1.11 15.17 -0.39
CA TYR A 103 0.12 15.24 0.39
C TYR A 103 1.22 14.34 -0.20
N ALA A 104 0.83 13.18 -0.73
CA ALA A 104 1.63 12.34 -1.59
C ALA A 104 1.90 13.07 -2.91
N PRO A 105 3.16 13.07 -3.40
CA PRO A 105 3.53 13.78 -4.63
C PRO A 105 3.21 13.00 -5.91
N PHE A 106 2.95 11.70 -5.81
CA PHE A 106 2.82 10.80 -6.96
C PHE A 106 1.39 10.27 -7.06
N GLY A 107 0.90 10.14 -8.29
CA GLY A 107 -0.40 9.53 -8.58
C GLY A 107 -0.42 8.02 -8.34
N GLY A 108 -1.42 7.34 -8.89
CA GLY A 108 -1.66 5.92 -8.57
C GLY A 108 -2.33 5.69 -7.21
N GLU A 109 -2.69 6.75 -6.48
CA GLU A 109 -3.26 6.68 -5.14
C GLU A 109 -4.78 6.51 -5.15
N ILE A 110 -5.37 6.18 -3.99
CA ILE A 110 -6.82 6.19 -3.83
C ILE A 110 -7.31 7.64 -3.77
N LEU A 111 -8.27 7.99 -4.63
CA LEU A 111 -8.91 9.31 -4.65
C LEU A 111 -10.19 9.35 -3.81
N ALA A 112 -10.97 8.26 -3.84
CA ALA A 112 -12.19 8.12 -3.07
C ALA A 112 -12.58 6.66 -2.85
N VAL A 113 -13.26 6.42 -1.73
CA VAL A 113 -13.91 5.14 -1.39
C VAL A 113 -15.34 5.41 -1.01
N ASP A 114 -16.29 4.86 -1.76
CA ASP A 114 -17.71 5.14 -1.60
C ASP A 114 -18.56 3.88 -1.55
N ARG A 115 -19.80 4.05 -1.06
CA ARG A 115 -20.83 3.03 -1.12
C ARG A 115 -21.47 2.99 -2.50
N VAL A 116 -21.87 1.79 -2.92
CA VAL A 116 -22.66 1.60 -4.14
C VAL A 116 -24.16 1.54 -3.81
N GLY A 117 -24.94 2.30 -4.57
CA GLY A 117 -26.38 2.41 -4.46
C GLY A 117 -27.14 1.21 -5.05
N GLU A 118 -28.46 1.33 -5.07
CA GLU A 118 -29.34 0.33 -5.71
C GLU A 118 -29.22 0.36 -7.24
N ASP A 119 -28.92 1.54 -7.79
CA ASP A 119 -28.71 1.80 -9.21
C ASP A 119 -27.36 1.31 -9.75
N GLY A 120 -26.47 0.81 -8.89
CA GLY A 120 -25.12 0.38 -9.26
C GLY A 120 -24.10 1.51 -9.32
N MET A 121 -24.49 2.75 -8.98
CA MET A 121 -23.61 3.91 -8.99
C MET A 121 -23.04 4.19 -7.59
N PRO A 122 -21.86 4.86 -7.50
CA PRO A 122 -21.39 5.42 -6.25
C PRO A 122 -22.38 6.46 -5.70
N MET A 123 -22.60 6.48 -4.38
CA MET A 123 -23.65 7.31 -3.76
C MET A 123 -23.26 8.77 -3.49
N GLY A 124 -21.99 9.14 -3.68
CA GLY A 124 -21.45 10.46 -3.33
C GLY A 124 -21.29 10.68 -1.82
N LEU A 125 -21.18 9.62 -1.03
CA LEU A 125 -21.04 9.70 0.43
C LEU A 125 -19.58 9.76 0.88
N SER A 126 -18.64 9.45 -0.01
CA SER A 126 -17.23 9.36 0.33
C SER A 126 -16.73 10.63 1.00
N ARG A 127 -16.15 10.48 2.19
CA ARG A 127 -15.37 11.52 2.86
C ARG A 127 -13.88 11.22 2.88
N TYR A 128 -13.46 10.17 2.17
CA TYR A 128 -12.06 9.80 2.03
C TYR A 128 -11.25 11.02 1.57
N ASN A 129 -10.07 11.18 2.17
CA ASN A 129 -9.11 12.20 1.80
C ASN A 129 -7.85 11.52 1.26
N GLU A 130 -7.00 10.98 2.12
CA GLU A 130 -5.74 10.37 1.67
C GLU A 130 -5.13 9.45 2.72
N THR A 131 -4.63 8.31 2.26
CA THR A 131 -3.81 7.37 3.03
C THR A 131 -2.55 7.10 2.24
N VAL A 132 -1.39 7.46 2.79
CA VAL A 132 -0.10 7.15 2.18
C VAL A 132 0.36 5.78 2.66
N VAL A 133 0.62 4.88 1.71
CA VAL A 133 1.26 3.59 1.97
C VAL A 133 2.71 3.68 1.50
N ALA A 134 3.64 3.53 2.44
CA ALA A 134 5.06 3.74 2.19
C ALA A 134 5.91 2.63 2.80
N LEU A 135 7.13 2.52 2.28
CA LEU A 135 8.22 1.76 2.87
C LEU A 135 9.34 2.74 3.22
N SER A 136 9.62 2.88 4.51
CA SER A 136 10.47 3.92 5.08
C SER A 136 9.94 5.31 4.68
N ASN A 137 10.73 6.12 3.96
CA ASN A 137 10.32 7.42 3.42
C ASN A 137 9.93 7.35 1.93
N GLU A 138 9.82 6.16 1.35
CA GLU A 138 9.51 5.98 -0.07
C GLU A 138 8.10 5.45 -0.29
N MET A 139 7.46 5.93 -1.36
CA MET A 139 6.23 5.36 -1.87
C MET A 139 6.38 4.99 -3.34
N VAL A 140 5.38 4.33 -3.91
CA VAL A 140 5.39 4.00 -5.34
C VAL A 140 5.34 5.29 -6.15
N LYS A 141 6.33 5.53 -6.99
CA LYS A 141 6.25 6.50 -8.08
C LYS A 141 5.84 5.77 -9.35
N PRO A 142 4.59 5.96 -9.83
CA PRO A 142 4.09 5.21 -10.98
C PRO A 142 4.89 5.49 -12.25
N GLU A 143 5.25 4.42 -12.94
CA GLU A 143 5.59 4.41 -14.36
C GLU A 143 4.35 4.07 -15.20
N SER A 144 3.41 3.30 -14.63
CA SER A 144 2.10 3.03 -15.22
C SER A 144 1.04 2.74 -14.15
N VAL A 145 -0.21 3.04 -14.48
CA VAL A 145 -1.41 2.58 -13.78
C VAL A 145 -2.28 1.90 -14.83
N THR A 146 -2.68 0.66 -14.61
CA THR A 146 -3.37 -0.18 -15.61
C THR A 146 -4.30 -1.20 -14.94
N VAL A 147 -5.19 -1.81 -15.72
CA VAL A 147 -6.11 -2.86 -15.26
C VAL A 147 -5.48 -4.24 -15.52
N LEU A 148 -5.02 -4.90 -14.47
CA LEU A 148 -4.46 -6.25 -14.56
C LEU A 148 -5.55 -7.32 -14.76
N ALA A 149 -6.71 -7.11 -14.15
CA ALA A 149 -7.90 -7.93 -14.33
C ALA A 149 -9.15 -7.05 -14.28
N ASP A 150 -10.00 -7.14 -15.30
CA ASP A 150 -11.18 -6.28 -15.42
C ASP A 150 -12.43 -6.85 -14.71
N GLY A 151 -12.35 -8.11 -14.25
CA GLY A 151 -13.39 -8.84 -13.51
C GLY A 151 -14.53 -9.38 -14.39
N SER A 152 -14.42 -9.28 -15.72
CA SER A 152 -15.45 -9.73 -16.68
C SER A 152 -15.69 -11.24 -16.66
N ASP A 153 -14.73 -12.02 -16.17
CA ASP A 153 -14.78 -13.47 -15.98
C ASP A 153 -15.48 -13.91 -14.67
N GLY A 154 -15.94 -12.95 -13.86
CA GLY A 154 -16.53 -13.19 -12.54
C GLY A 154 -15.50 -13.32 -11.40
N GLY A 155 -14.22 -13.10 -11.69
CA GLY A 155 -13.14 -13.04 -10.72
C GLY A 155 -13.01 -11.67 -10.05
N GLU A 156 -11.82 -11.44 -9.47
CA GLU A 156 -11.46 -10.15 -8.89
C GLU A 156 -11.19 -9.11 -10.00
N ALA A 157 -11.57 -7.86 -9.73
CA ALA A 157 -11.11 -6.72 -10.51
C ALA A 157 -9.83 -6.16 -9.84
N VAL A 158 -8.81 -5.88 -10.65
CA VAL A 158 -7.48 -5.46 -10.19
C VAL A 158 -6.97 -4.28 -11.01
N VAL A 159 -6.75 -3.15 -10.34
CA VAL A 159 -5.94 -2.05 -10.87
C VAL A 159 -4.55 -2.16 -10.28
N ARG A 160 -3.53 -2.10 -11.14
CA ARG A 160 -2.12 -2.22 -10.78
C ARG A 160 -1.40 -0.91 -11.10
N VAL A 161 -0.67 -0.43 -10.10
CA VAL A 161 0.35 0.60 -10.24
C VAL A 161 1.70 -0.10 -10.34
N VAL A 162 2.46 0.12 -11.41
CA VAL A 162 3.85 -0.34 -11.53
C VAL A 162 4.76 0.87 -11.52
N GLY A 163 5.87 0.77 -10.80
CA GLY A 163 6.94 1.75 -10.88
C GLY A 163 8.10 1.40 -9.97
N ARG A 164 8.71 2.42 -9.38
CA ARG A 164 9.79 2.27 -8.40
C ARG A 164 9.46 3.01 -7.13
N LEU A 165 9.98 2.53 -6.00
CA LEU A 165 9.98 3.29 -4.76
C LEU A 165 10.77 4.59 -4.97
N ALA A 166 10.20 5.70 -4.53
CA ALA A 166 10.86 7.00 -4.57
C ALA A 166 10.52 7.81 -3.30
N PRO A 167 11.44 8.68 -2.84
CA PRO A 167 11.23 9.48 -1.64
C PRO A 167 10.01 10.40 -1.73
N ILE A 168 9.32 10.57 -0.61
CA ILE A 168 8.24 11.52 -0.43
C ILE A 168 8.85 12.89 -0.03
N PRO A 169 8.82 13.94 -0.87
CA PRO A 169 9.54 15.19 -0.62
C PRO A 169 9.11 15.92 0.66
N ILE A 170 7.82 15.88 1.02
CA ILE A 170 7.31 16.49 2.26
C ILE A 170 7.88 15.79 3.52
N MET A 171 8.27 14.53 3.40
CA MET A 171 8.81 13.75 4.52
C MET A 171 10.31 13.92 4.71
N ASP A 172 11.03 14.48 3.74
CA ASP A 172 12.50 14.58 3.77
C ASP A 172 12.99 15.58 4.83
N GLU A 173 12.27 16.69 5.04
CA GLU A 173 12.67 17.73 6.01
C GLU A 173 12.29 17.43 7.47
N ALA A 174 11.20 16.71 7.74
CA ALA A 174 10.68 16.47 9.10
C ALA A 174 10.88 15.03 9.61
N LEU A 175 10.92 14.04 8.72
CA LEU A 175 10.94 12.61 9.06
C LEU A 175 12.14 11.86 8.47
N GLY A 176 12.92 12.47 7.57
CA GLY A 176 14.11 11.86 6.95
C GLY A 176 15.18 11.39 7.96
N VAL A 177 15.23 11.98 9.16
CA VAL A 177 16.11 11.53 10.25
C VAL A 177 15.61 10.23 10.91
N LEU A 178 14.30 10.00 10.93
CA LEU A 178 13.66 8.82 11.53
C LEU A 178 13.52 7.67 10.53
N PHE A 179 13.43 7.98 9.23
CA PHE A 179 13.30 7.00 8.14
C PHE A 179 14.37 7.24 7.05
N PRO A 180 15.65 6.94 7.34
CA PRO A 180 16.76 7.32 6.46
C PRO A 180 16.96 6.37 5.27
N ARG A 181 16.14 5.31 5.12
CA ARG A 181 16.41 4.25 4.15
C ARG A 181 15.67 4.52 2.85
N ALA A 182 16.44 4.76 1.80
CA ALA A 182 15.96 4.72 0.43
C ALA A 182 16.35 3.37 -0.18
N TYR A 183 15.38 2.67 -0.74
CA TYR A 183 15.54 1.37 -1.36
C TYR A 183 15.49 1.46 -2.90
N GLY A 184 14.62 2.29 -3.47
CA GLY A 184 14.49 2.44 -4.92
C GLY A 184 14.07 1.17 -5.67
N LEU A 185 13.41 0.23 -4.97
CA LEU A 185 13.04 -1.08 -5.52
C LEU A 185 11.99 -0.95 -6.63
N PRO A 186 12.02 -1.82 -7.66
CA PRO A 186 10.85 -2.06 -8.49
C PRO A 186 9.69 -2.55 -7.60
N VAL A 187 8.52 -1.99 -7.83
CA VAL A 187 7.35 -2.21 -6.98
C VAL A 187 6.07 -2.20 -7.81
N ALA A 188 5.14 -3.07 -7.42
CA ALA A 188 3.76 -3.00 -7.87
C ALA A 188 2.82 -2.89 -6.68
N LEU A 189 1.84 -1.99 -6.78
CA LEU A 189 0.74 -1.88 -5.85
C LEU A 189 -0.56 -2.26 -6.56
N ASP A 190 -1.16 -3.37 -6.13
CA ASP A 190 -2.43 -3.86 -6.68
C ASP A 190 -3.59 -3.47 -5.76
N TYR A 191 -4.59 -2.81 -6.33
CA TYR A 191 -5.90 -2.59 -5.73
C TYR A 191 -6.84 -3.70 -6.19
N VAL A 192 -7.18 -4.60 -5.27
CA VAL A 192 -7.92 -5.83 -5.59
C VAL A 192 -9.32 -5.77 -4.98
N LEU A 193 -10.34 -5.85 -5.82
CA LEU A 193 -11.74 -5.86 -5.42
C LEU A 193 -12.41 -7.16 -5.89
N ALA A 194 -12.85 -7.99 -4.94
CA ALA A 194 -13.62 -9.18 -5.23
C ALA A 194 -15.12 -8.86 -5.41
N PRO A 195 -15.89 -9.67 -6.17
CA PRO A 195 -17.34 -9.56 -6.23
C PRO A 195 -17.97 -9.63 -4.83
N SER A 196 -18.98 -8.82 -4.55
CA SER A 196 -19.70 -8.80 -3.26
C SER A 196 -18.87 -8.51 -2.01
N SER A 197 -17.59 -8.18 -2.16
CA SER A 197 -16.72 -7.81 -1.05
C SER A 197 -16.92 -6.34 -0.66
N PRO A 198 -17.14 -6.03 0.63
CA PRO A 198 -17.10 -4.66 1.14
C PRO A 198 -15.65 -4.22 1.47
N LYS A 199 -14.65 -4.90 0.92
CA LYS A 199 -13.24 -4.73 1.25
C LYS A 199 -12.40 -4.67 -0.02
N LEU A 200 -11.63 -3.60 -0.15
CA LEU A 200 -10.50 -3.49 -1.06
C LEU A 200 -9.25 -4.08 -0.41
N VAL A 201 -8.49 -4.89 -1.14
CA VAL A 201 -7.18 -5.40 -0.70
C VAL A 201 -6.10 -4.66 -1.45
N LEU A 202 -5.14 -4.09 -0.71
CA LEU A 202 -3.90 -3.57 -1.28
C LEU A 202 -2.84 -4.67 -1.18
N ARG A 203 -2.20 -5.00 -2.30
CA ARG A 203 -1.09 -5.95 -2.35
C ARG A 203 0.14 -5.26 -2.91
N LEU A 204 1.15 -5.13 -2.06
CA LEU A 204 2.46 -4.60 -2.43
C LEU A 204 3.38 -5.75 -2.85
N THR A 205 3.91 -5.69 -4.06
CA THR A 205 4.92 -6.63 -4.58
C THR A 205 6.22 -5.89 -4.76
N LEU A 206 7.29 -6.38 -4.13
CA LEU A 206 8.63 -5.78 -4.19
C LEU A 206 9.59 -6.73 -4.87
N VAL A 207 10.50 -6.18 -5.68
CA VAL A 207 11.56 -6.94 -6.33
C VAL A 207 12.89 -6.60 -5.66
N ASN A 208 13.47 -7.56 -4.94
CA ASN A 208 14.85 -7.42 -4.49
C ASN A 208 15.78 -7.75 -5.67
N GLU A 209 16.39 -6.73 -6.25
CA GLU A 209 17.33 -6.87 -7.38
C GLU A 209 18.78 -7.15 -6.91
N THR A 210 19.00 -7.25 -5.60
CA THR A 210 20.33 -7.51 -5.00
C THR A 210 20.48 -8.97 -4.57
N ASP A 211 21.73 -9.38 -4.32
CA ASP A 211 22.10 -10.66 -3.72
C ASP A 211 22.17 -10.61 -2.17
N GLU A 212 21.75 -9.50 -1.56
CA GLU A 212 21.67 -9.34 -0.12
C GLU A 212 20.22 -9.40 0.37
N PRO A 213 19.94 -10.05 1.52
CA PRO A 213 18.60 -10.05 2.10
C PRO A 213 18.22 -8.64 2.59
N LEU A 214 17.04 -8.18 2.18
CA LEU A 214 16.44 -6.95 2.70
C LEU A 214 15.64 -7.23 3.98
N ASN A 215 15.82 -6.40 5.00
CA ASN A 215 15.01 -6.43 6.22
C ASN A 215 14.02 -5.26 6.23
N LEU A 216 12.74 -5.58 6.01
CA LEU A 216 11.64 -4.60 5.94
C LEU A 216 10.76 -4.58 7.20
N THR A 217 11.15 -5.30 8.26
CA THR A 217 10.30 -5.60 9.43
C THR A 217 9.72 -4.37 10.14
N LEU A 218 10.36 -3.21 10.01
CA LEU A 218 9.97 -1.96 10.68
C LEU A 218 9.85 -0.77 9.71
N ASP A 219 9.77 -1.04 8.41
CA ASP A 219 9.74 0.04 7.42
C ASP A 219 8.35 0.26 6.81
N GLU A 220 7.36 -0.58 7.12
CA GLU A 220 5.98 -0.30 6.70
C GLU A 220 5.47 0.97 7.39
N LEU A 221 5.06 1.95 6.59
CA LEU A 221 4.51 3.22 7.06
C LEU A 221 3.12 3.43 6.46
N HIS A 222 2.16 3.73 7.34
CA HIS A 222 0.82 4.19 6.97
C HIS A 222 0.61 5.58 7.54
N ALA A 223 0.44 6.58 6.68
CA ALA A 223 0.10 7.93 7.12
C ALA A 223 -1.34 8.26 6.69
N PHE A 224 -2.15 8.69 7.65
CA PHE A 224 -3.56 9.00 7.41
C PHE A 224 -3.78 10.51 7.44
N PHE A 225 -4.27 11.08 6.34
CA PHE A 225 -4.61 12.51 6.25
C PHE A 225 -6.13 12.72 6.24
N GLN A 226 -6.85 11.96 7.07
CA GLN A 226 -8.32 11.87 7.04
C GLN A 226 -9.02 12.90 7.95
N TYR A 227 -8.30 13.45 8.94
CA TYR A 227 -8.84 14.17 10.11
C TYR A 227 -9.64 15.45 9.81
N SER A 228 -9.47 16.05 8.64
CA SER A 228 -10.23 17.26 8.28
C SER A 228 -11.71 16.98 7.98
N ARG A 229 -12.07 15.72 7.70
CA ARG A 229 -13.41 15.33 7.27
C ARG A 229 -13.97 14.10 7.99
N LEU A 230 -13.11 13.35 8.67
CA LEU A 230 -13.43 12.08 9.33
C LEU A 230 -12.91 12.09 10.77
N GLN A 231 -13.67 11.50 11.69
CA GLN A 231 -13.21 11.26 13.05
C GLN A 231 -12.50 9.91 13.10
N MET A 232 -11.25 9.92 13.57
CA MET A 232 -10.52 8.68 13.79
C MET A 232 -11.02 7.99 15.05
N ALA A 233 -11.22 6.68 14.98
CA ALA A 233 -11.45 5.84 16.14
C ALA A 233 -10.55 4.61 16.08
N THR A 234 -10.25 4.04 17.24
CA THR A 234 -9.56 2.74 17.35
C THR A 234 -10.30 1.84 18.34
N PRO A 235 -10.21 0.51 18.19
CA PRO A 235 -10.80 -0.40 19.17
C PRO A 235 -10.28 -0.21 20.59
N GLN A 236 -9.02 0.24 20.73
CA GLN A 236 -8.31 0.39 21.99
C GLN A 236 -8.71 1.67 22.73
N ASP A 237 -8.84 2.78 22.00
CA ASP A 237 -8.94 4.12 22.59
C ASP A 237 -10.25 4.84 22.21
N GLY A 238 -11.11 4.22 21.39
CA GLY A 238 -12.29 4.88 20.85
C GLY A 238 -11.90 6.11 20.03
N TYR A 239 -12.54 7.25 20.28
CA TYR A 239 -12.22 8.53 19.63
C TYR A 239 -11.05 9.31 20.27
N ALA A 240 -10.36 8.74 21.25
CA ALA A 240 -9.16 9.38 21.82
C ALA A 240 -7.92 9.13 20.95
N ASP A 241 -6.88 9.94 21.15
CA ASP A 241 -5.60 9.73 20.47
C ASP A 241 -5.03 8.35 20.80
N PRO A 242 -4.63 7.56 19.78
CA PRO A 242 -4.14 6.20 19.99
C PRO A 242 -2.82 6.20 20.76
N LYS A 243 -2.69 5.23 21.68
CA LYS A 243 -1.50 5.10 22.53
C LYS A 243 -0.73 3.83 22.17
N GLY A 244 -0.11 3.84 21.00
CA GLY A 244 0.70 2.74 20.48
C GLY A 244 -0.07 1.84 19.53
N GLN A 245 0.19 0.53 19.60
CA GLN A 245 -0.30 -0.41 18.61
C GLN A 245 -1.82 -0.59 18.62
N VAL A 246 -2.42 -0.56 17.44
CA VAL A 246 -3.86 -0.78 17.24
C VAL A 246 -4.11 -1.87 16.20
N SER A 247 -5.20 -2.63 16.35
CA SER A 247 -5.48 -3.74 15.42
C SER A 247 -5.98 -3.24 14.07
N HIS A 248 -6.62 -2.08 14.07
CA HIS A 248 -7.05 -1.31 12.91
C HIS A 248 -7.36 0.12 13.34
N VAL A 249 -7.42 1.01 12.35
CA VAL A 249 -7.88 2.38 12.52
C VAL A 249 -9.20 2.52 11.78
N GLU A 250 -10.19 3.14 12.41
CA GLU A 250 -11.50 3.44 11.84
C GLU A 250 -11.58 4.94 11.55
N PHE A 251 -12.30 5.29 10.48
CA PHE A 251 -12.60 6.66 10.11
C PHE A 251 -14.11 6.82 9.96
N ASP A 252 -14.72 7.44 10.96
CA ASP A 252 -16.15 7.73 10.99
C ASP A 252 -16.46 9.04 10.27
N GLY A 253 -17.28 8.95 9.22
CA GLY A 253 -17.80 10.10 8.48
C GLY A 253 -19.30 10.32 8.67
N GLY A 254 -19.94 9.64 9.63
CA GLY A 254 -21.38 9.63 9.86
C GLY A 254 -22.09 8.59 8.99
N PRO A 255 -22.76 8.99 7.89
CA PRO A 255 -23.47 8.06 6.99
C PRO A 255 -22.56 7.05 6.27
N TRP A 256 -21.24 7.32 6.20
CA TRP A 256 -20.26 6.44 5.58
C TRP A 256 -18.92 6.58 6.29
N GLY A 257 -18.20 5.46 6.41
CA GLY A 257 -16.90 5.37 7.04
C GLY A 257 -16.18 4.13 6.53
N PHE A 258 -14.89 4.02 6.87
CA PHE A 258 -14.08 2.86 6.51
C PHE A 258 -13.10 2.53 7.62
N ALA A 259 -12.57 1.31 7.58
CA ALA A 259 -11.51 0.87 8.47
C ALA A 259 -10.29 0.46 7.66
N TRP A 260 -9.11 0.70 8.21
CA TRP A 260 -7.83 0.30 7.67
C TRP A 260 -7.15 -0.69 8.61
N ARG A 261 -6.65 -1.80 8.04
CA ARG A 261 -5.96 -2.85 8.80
C ARG A 261 -4.85 -3.46 7.96
N SER A 262 -3.77 -3.87 8.61
CA SER A 262 -2.74 -4.70 7.98
C SER A 262 -2.97 -6.18 8.30
N PRO A 263 -2.86 -7.10 7.32
CA PRO A 263 -2.84 -8.53 7.61
C PRO A 263 -1.53 -8.98 8.29
N ALA A 264 -0.48 -8.15 8.26
CA ALA A 264 0.83 -8.47 8.81
C ALA A 264 0.94 -8.26 10.33
N GLY A 265 -0.04 -7.60 10.95
CA GLY A 265 -0.03 -7.34 12.38
C GLY A 265 -0.74 -6.04 12.74
N PRO A 266 -0.60 -5.59 14.00
CA PRO A 266 -1.13 -4.30 14.42
C PRO A 266 -0.41 -3.15 13.70
N LEU A 267 -1.13 -2.04 13.55
CA LEU A 267 -0.62 -0.76 13.07
C LEU A 267 0.04 -0.01 14.23
N TYR A 268 1.02 0.83 13.91
CA TYR A 268 1.80 1.64 14.86
C TYR A 268 1.46 3.12 14.73
#